data_AF-A0A5J4V9P2-F1
#
_entry.id   AF-A0A5J4V9P2-F1
#
_cell.length_a   1.000
_cell.length_b   1.000
_cell.length_c   1.000
_cell.angle_alpha   90.00
_cell.angle_beta   90.00
_cell.angle_gamma   90.00
#
_symmetry.space_group_name_H-M   'P 1'
#
loop_
_entity.id
_entity.type
_entity.pdbx_description
1 polymer ?
#
loop_
_entity_poly.entity_id
_entity_poly.type
_entity_poly.pdbx_seq_one_letter_code
_entity_poly.pdbx_strand_id
1 'polypeptide(L)'
;MLLDDHNFILHLNHQIIHYKQNILSDQKNGKQGFEIRKRSRICLDFIQRQGDTAAQSQLVAFGYVRILIIVISTAGGLGEEHDQEINEVLIHISDFLFELHKGRNAHLPHFQSESLLARRSIEQIEDEGGNEEIDSQLINKGKEILFARGSFKKMANDAKGQILNFYIDKGCKRPWWY
;
A
#
# COMPACT_ATOMS: atom_id res chain seq x y z
N MET A 1 5.04 -14.94 -20.89
CA MET A 1 6.19 -14.12 -21.34
C MET A 1 5.87 -12.64 -21.15
N LEU A 2 5.66 -12.21 -19.90
CA LEU A 2 5.31 -10.82 -19.52
C LEU A 2 6.00 -10.40 -18.20
N LEU A 3 7.19 -10.97 -17.94
CA LEU A 3 7.93 -10.75 -16.70
C LEU A 3 9.42 -10.42 -16.92
N ASP A 4 9.80 -10.05 -18.15
CA ASP A 4 11.18 -9.60 -18.47
C ASP A 4 11.33 -8.07 -18.46
N ASP A 5 10.24 -7.30 -18.32
CA ASP A 5 10.33 -5.85 -18.19
C ASP A 5 10.51 -5.45 -16.71
N HIS A 6 11.74 -5.61 -16.21
CA HIS A 6 12.21 -4.99 -14.96
C HIS A 6 11.95 -3.46 -14.90
N ASN A 7 11.54 -2.84 -16.01
CA ASN A 7 11.21 -1.42 -16.11
C ASN A 7 9.73 -1.09 -15.90
N PHE A 8 8.80 -2.06 -15.91
CA PHE A 8 7.37 -1.74 -15.92
C PHE A 8 6.86 -1.18 -14.58
N ILE A 9 7.15 -1.88 -13.46
CA ILE A 9 6.77 -1.42 -12.12
C ILE A 9 7.44 -0.08 -11.82
N LEU A 10 8.72 0.07 -12.14
CA LEU A 10 9.45 1.33 -11.98
C LEU A 10 8.84 2.46 -12.82
N HIS A 11 8.38 2.17 -14.04
CA HIS A 11 7.71 3.16 -14.89
C HIS A 11 6.36 3.60 -14.31
N LEU A 12 5.54 2.66 -13.83
CA LEU A 12 4.26 2.97 -13.16
C LEU A 12 4.50 3.83 -11.91
N ASN A 13 5.51 3.48 -11.13
CA ASN A 13 5.95 4.22 -9.96
C ASN A 13 6.36 5.66 -10.30
N HIS A 14 7.17 5.84 -11.35
CA HIS A 14 7.58 7.16 -11.83
C HIS A 14 6.38 7.99 -12.31
N GLN A 15 5.43 7.39 -13.03
CA GLN A 15 4.20 8.08 -13.45
C GLN A 15 3.40 8.58 -12.24
N ILE A 16 3.23 7.76 -11.20
CA ILE A 16 2.48 8.15 -10.00
C ILE A 16 3.11 9.39 -9.33
N ILE A 17 4.44 9.37 -9.13
CA ILE A 17 5.17 10.47 -8.50
C ILE A 17 5.15 11.72 -9.38
N HIS A 18 5.53 11.60 -10.65
CA HIS A 18 5.63 12.71 -11.59
C HIS A 18 4.31 13.47 -11.75
N TYR A 19 3.20 12.74 -11.98
CA TYR A 19 1.91 13.39 -12.14
C TYR A 19 1.31 13.89 -10.83
N LYS A 20 1.82 13.49 -9.65
CA LYS A 20 1.42 14.06 -8.37
C LYS A 20 2.11 15.40 -8.11
N GLN A 21 3.41 15.52 -8.41
CA GLN A 21 4.16 16.78 -8.31
C GLN A 21 3.65 17.86 -9.28
N ASN A 22 3.25 17.46 -10.49
CA ASN A 22 2.72 18.38 -11.49
C ASN A 22 1.33 18.95 -11.18
N ILE A 23 0.50 18.28 -10.37
CA ILE A 23 -0.80 18.86 -9.92
C ILE A 23 -0.60 20.09 -9.05
N LEU A 24 0.47 20.13 -8.26
CA LEU A 24 0.81 21.31 -7.44
C LEU A 24 1.27 22.50 -8.30
N SER A 25 1.63 22.24 -9.57
CA SER A 25 2.32 23.21 -10.44
C SER A 25 1.47 23.74 -11.60
N ASP A 26 0.46 23.00 -12.09
CA ASP A 26 -0.24 23.33 -13.33
C ASP A 26 -1.71 22.86 -13.36
N GLN A 27 -2.66 23.78 -13.13
CA GLN A 27 -4.10 23.49 -13.04
C GLN A 27 -4.71 22.93 -14.36
N LYS A 28 -4.07 23.17 -15.52
CA LYS A 28 -4.62 22.78 -16.83
C LYS A 28 -4.38 21.29 -17.18
N ASN A 29 -3.38 20.67 -16.56
CA ASN A 29 -2.97 19.28 -16.78
C ASN A 29 -3.50 18.31 -15.70
N GLY A 30 -4.26 18.80 -14.72
CA GLY A 30 -4.70 18.04 -13.55
C GLY A 30 -5.58 16.82 -13.87
N LYS A 31 -6.48 16.93 -14.87
CA LYS A 31 -7.39 15.83 -15.24
C LYS A 31 -6.67 14.66 -15.90
N GLN A 32 -5.74 14.94 -16.82
CA GLN A 32 -4.95 13.90 -17.47
C GLN A 32 -3.98 13.25 -16.48
N GLY A 33 -3.34 14.05 -15.61
CA GLY A 33 -2.46 13.52 -14.57
C GLY A 33 -3.22 12.62 -13.58
N PHE A 34 -4.43 13.01 -13.18
CA PHE A 34 -5.29 12.19 -12.32
C PHE A 34 -5.61 10.82 -12.93
N GLU A 35 -6.06 10.80 -14.20
CA GLU A 35 -6.37 9.55 -14.90
C GLU A 35 -5.17 8.63 -15.04
N ILE A 36 -3.99 9.19 -15.33
CA ILE A 36 -2.76 8.39 -15.42
C ILE A 36 -2.45 7.79 -14.06
N ARG A 37 -2.44 8.56 -12.96
CA ARG A 37 -2.18 8.01 -11.62
C ARG A 37 -3.18 6.92 -11.23
N LYS A 38 -4.47 7.13 -11.51
CA LYS A 38 -5.53 6.16 -11.23
C LYS A 38 -5.26 4.85 -11.97
N ARG A 39 -4.96 4.91 -13.27
CA ARG A 39 -4.65 3.73 -14.09
C ARG A 39 -3.37 3.03 -13.64
N SER A 40 -2.31 3.78 -13.34
CA SER A 40 -1.05 3.20 -12.86
C SER A 40 -1.25 2.43 -11.55
N ARG A 41 -2.06 2.97 -10.63
CA ARG A 41 -2.41 2.26 -9.38
C ARG A 41 -3.23 1.00 -9.64
N ILE A 42 -4.25 1.05 -10.51
CA ILE A 42 -5.03 -0.14 -10.88
C ILE A 42 -4.12 -1.22 -11.48
N CYS A 43 -3.13 -0.84 -12.30
CA CYS A 43 -2.16 -1.77 -12.83
C CYS A 43 -1.28 -2.39 -11.72
N LEU A 44 -0.77 -1.58 -10.79
CA LEU A 44 0.05 -2.07 -9.68
C LEU A 44 -0.72 -3.02 -8.75
N ASP A 45 -1.97 -2.69 -8.46
CA ASP A 45 -2.89 -3.51 -7.68
C ASP A 45 -3.21 -4.83 -8.38
N PHE A 46 -3.39 -4.81 -9.71
CA PHE A 46 -3.50 -6.05 -10.49
C PHE A 46 -2.23 -6.92 -10.38
N ILE A 47 -1.04 -6.32 -10.45
CA ILE A 47 0.24 -7.04 -10.28
C ILE A 47 0.35 -7.60 -8.85
N GLN A 48 -0.07 -6.84 -7.84
CA GLN A 48 -0.05 -7.31 -6.45
C GLN A 48 -0.94 -8.55 -6.28
N ARG A 49 -2.20 -8.51 -6.74
CA ARG A 49 -3.15 -9.62 -6.57
C ARG A 49 -2.86 -10.85 -7.44
N GLN A 50 -2.38 -10.63 -8.66
CA GLN A 50 -2.14 -11.69 -9.65
C GLN A 50 -0.66 -12.04 -9.83
N GLY A 51 0.23 -11.43 -9.07
CA GLY A 51 1.66 -11.69 -9.15
C GLY A 51 2.06 -12.93 -8.36
N ASP A 52 2.96 -13.74 -8.91
CA ASP A 52 3.64 -14.81 -8.17
C ASP A 52 4.74 -14.24 -7.24
N THR A 53 5.52 -15.11 -6.60
CA THR A 53 6.64 -14.72 -5.73
C THR A 53 7.61 -13.74 -6.40
N ALA A 54 7.89 -13.91 -7.69
CA ALA A 54 8.82 -13.06 -8.42
C ALA A 54 8.24 -11.65 -8.58
N ALA A 55 6.96 -11.55 -8.95
CA ALA A 55 6.27 -10.26 -9.02
C ALA A 55 6.21 -9.56 -7.65
N GLN A 56 5.93 -10.29 -6.56
CA GLN A 56 5.94 -9.72 -5.20
C GLN A 56 7.33 -9.21 -4.81
N SER A 57 8.38 -9.95 -5.15
CA SER A 57 9.77 -9.55 -4.89
C SER A 57 10.13 -8.27 -5.63
N GLN A 58 9.68 -8.12 -6.89
CA GLN A 58 9.88 -6.90 -7.66
C GLN A 58 9.11 -5.71 -7.06
N LEU A 59 7.87 -5.90 -6.61
CA LEU A 59 7.12 -4.83 -5.93
C LEU A 59 7.88 -4.30 -4.71
N VAL A 60 8.41 -5.19 -3.87
CA VAL A 60 9.23 -4.77 -2.71
C VAL A 60 10.54 -4.10 -3.15
N ALA A 61 11.23 -4.67 -4.14
CA ALA A 61 12.50 -4.13 -4.64
C ALA A 61 12.36 -2.72 -5.23
N PHE A 62 11.25 -2.44 -5.91
CA PHE A 62 10.95 -1.13 -6.49
C PHE A 62 10.21 -0.17 -5.55
N GLY A 63 10.09 -0.52 -4.26
CA GLY A 63 9.51 0.36 -3.25
C GLY A 63 8.02 0.62 -3.47
N TYR A 64 7.25 -0.40 -3.89
CA TYR A 64 5.82 -0.27 -4.10
C TYR A 64 5.10 0.35 -2.90
N VAL A 65 5.38 -0.15 -1.69
CA VAL A 65 4.77 0.35 -0.45
C VAL A 65 5.21 1.79 -0.14
N ARG A 66 6.47 2.14 -0.41
CA ARG A 66 6.98 3.51 -0.32
C ARG A 66 6.10 4.48 -1.10
N ILE A 67 5.69 4.08 -2.29
CA ILE A 67 4.87 4.90 -3.18
C ILE A 67 3.44 5.01 -2.69
N LEU A 68 2.87 3.93 -2.15
CA LEU A 68 1.56 3.98 -1.51
C LEU A 68 1.55 4.96 -0.34
N ILE A 69 2.62 4.97 0.48
CA ILE A 69 2.80 5.95 1.57
C ILE A 69 2.90 7.38 1.04
N ILE A 70 3.69 7.63 -0.01
CA ILE A 70 3.79 8.97 -0.63
C ILE A 70 2.43 9.46 -1.14
N VAL A 71 1.62 8.55 -1.71
CA VAL A 71 0.28 8.87 -2.21
C VAL A 71 -0.64 9.33 -1.09
N ILE A 72 -0.65 8.68 0.08
CA ILE A 72 -1.46 9.11 1.24
C ILE A 72 -0.88 10.37 1.91
N SER A 73 0.46 10.49 1.96
CA SER A 73 1.22 11.62 2.55
C SER A 73 0.86 13.00 2.03
N THR A 74 0.26 13.03 0.86
CA THR A 74 0.03 14.25 0.09
C THR A 74 -1.44 14.44 -0.22
N ALA A 75 -2.34 13.76 0.50
CA ALA A 75 -3.79 13.84 0.33
C ALA A 75 -4.48 14.82 1.31
N GLY A 76 -3.72 15.48 2.18
CA GLY A 76 -4.20 16.29 3.30
C GLY A 76 -4.93 17.62 3.00
N GLY A 77 -5.73 17.76 1.94
CA GLY A 77 -6.42 19.04 1.71
C GLY A 77 -7.54 19.15 0.66
N LEU A 78 -8.00 18.06 0.02
CA LEU A 78 -8.92 18.19 -1.12
C LEU A 78 -10.08 17.17 -1.05
N GLY A 79 -11.29 17.58 -0.65
CA GLY A 79 -12.58 16.94 -0.98
C GLY A 79 -12.83 15.45 -0.68
N GLU A 80 -14.04 14.97 -1.01
CA GLU A 80 -14.51 13.58 -0.77
C GLU A 80 -13.90 12.54 -1.73
N GLU A 81 -13.55 12.92 -2.96
CA GLU A 81 -12.99 11.98 -3.96
C GLU A 81 -11.58 11.49 -3.58
N HIS A 82 -10.80 12.31 -2.88
CA HIS A 82 -9.49 11.88 -2.38
C HIS A 82 -9.60 10.97 -1.16
N ASP A 83 -10.75 10.95 -0.48
CA ASP A 83 -10.95 10.09 0.69
C ASP A 83 -11.17 8.64 0.28
N GLN A 84 -11.89 8.43 -0.82
CA GLN A 84 -12.00 7.11 -1.43
C GLN A 84 -10.63 6.62 -1.91
N GLU A 85 -9.83 7.49 -2.53
CA GLU A 85 -8.47 7.17 -2.97
C GLU A 85 -7.54 6.79 -1.79
N ILE A 86 -7.58 7.53 -0.68
CA ILE A 86 -6.83 7.19 0.54
C ILE A 86 -7.27 5.82 1.07
N ASN A 87 -8.58 5.58 1.18
CA ASN A 87 -9.12 4.32 1.68
C ASN A 87 -8.69 3.12 0.83
N GLU A 88 -8.79 3.23 -0.50
CA GLU A 88 -8.33 2.19 -1.42
C GLU A 88 -6.83 1.92 -1.25
N VAL A 89 -6.01 2.96 -1.12
CA VAL A 89 -4.56 2.81 -0.94
C VAL A 89 -4.21 2.14 0.38
N LEU A 90 -4.89 2.46 1.49
CA LEU A 90 -4.67 1.80 2.78
C LEU A 90 -5.06 0.32 2.75
N ILE A 91 -6.15 -0.03 2.04
CA ILE A 91 -6.55 -1.43 1.82
C ILE A 91 -5.43 -2.17 1.08
N HIS A 92 -4.89 -1.58 0.00
CA HIS A 92 -3.80 -2.21 -0.74
C HIS A 92 -2.53 -2.41 0.11
N ILE A 93 -2.17 -1.46 0.99
CA ILE A 93 -1.05 -1.63 1.92
C ILE A 93 -1.31 -2.82 2.85
N SER A 94 -2.49 -2.88 3.46
CA SER A 94 -2.87 -3.95 4.38
C SER A 94 -2.86 -5.33 3.71
N ASP A 95 -3.49 -5.45 2.54
CA ASP A 95 -3.58 -6.71 1.79
C ASP A 95 -2.19 -7.18 1.34
N PHE A 96 -1.35 -6.28 0.83
CA PHE A 96 0.01 -6.61 0.42
C PHE A 96 0.85 -7.15 1.59
N LEU A 97 0.84 -6.48 2.74
CA LEU A 97 1.57 -6.95 3.93
C LEU A 97 1.01 -8.28 4.44
N PHE A 98 -0.31 -8.46 4.43
CA PHE A 98 -0.96 -9.69 4.85
C PHE A 98 -0.56 -10.87 3.97
N GLU A 99 -0.63 -10.69 2.66
CA GLU A 99 -0.25 -11.71 1.69
C GLU A 99 1.23 -12.05 1.79
N LEU A 100 2.12 -11.07 1.94
CA LEU A 100 3.53 -11.35 2.17
C LEU A 100 3.77 -12.14 3.46
N HIS A 101 3.00 -11.87 4.52
CA HIS A 101 3.15 -12.55 5.80
C HIS A 101 2.52 -13.95 5.84
N LYS A 102 1.37 -14.17 5.21
CA LYS A 102 0.63 -15.45 5.24
C LYS A 102 0.80 -16.33 4.01
N GLY A 103 1.29 -15.77 2.90
CA GLY A 103 1.20 -16.39 1.58
C GLY A 103 -0.22 -16.36 1.01
N ARG A 104 -0.37 -16.76 -0.25
CA ARG A 104 -1.68 -16.89 -0.93
C ARG A 104 -2.00 -18.37 -1.19
N ASN A 105 -3.12 -18.88 -0.67
CA ASN A 105 -3.49 -20.31 -0.76
C ASN A 105 -4.79 -20.60 -1.56
N ALA A 106 -5.43 -19.60 -2.18
CA ALA A 106 -6.75 -19.72 -2.84
C ALA A 106 -6.70 -19.41 -4.35
N HIS A 107 -7.83 -19.05 -4.99
CA HIS A 107 -8.03 -18.76 -6.43
C HIS A 107 -7.08 -17.73 -7.11
N LEU A 108 -6.09 -17.23 -6.38
CA LEU A 108 -5.04 -16.32 -6.86
C LEU A 108 -3.73 -17.11 -7.03
N PRO A 109 -2.74 -16.58 -7.77
CA PRO A 109 -1.44 -17.21 -7.91
C PRO A 109 -0.81 -17.51 -6.56
N HIS A 110 -0.56 -18.80 -6.32
CA HIS A 110 -0.04 -19.29 -5.06
C HIS A 110 1.39 -18.80 -4.84
N PHE A 111 1.66 -18.31 -3.64
CA PHE A 111 3.02 -18.15 -3.14
C PHE A 111 3.05 -18.38 -1.62
N GLN A 112 4.18 -18.86 -1.12
CA GLN A 112 4.36 -19.12 0.30
C GLN A 112 4.56 -17.84 1.09
N SER A 113 4.46 -17.90 2.41
CA SER A 113 4.81 -16.76 3.29
C SER A 113 6.25 -16.30 3.01
N GLU A 114 6.40 -15.02 2.66
CA GLU A 114 7.68 -14.37 2.37
C GLU A 114 8.03 -13.39 3.48
N SER A 115 8.31 -13.92 4.68
CA SER A 115 8.60 -13.14 5.88
C SER A 115 9.74 -12.12 5.73
N LEU A 116 10.68 -12.34 4.80
CA LEU A 116 11.76 -11.41 4.47
C LEU A 116 11.28 -10.22 3.64
N LEU A 117 10.39 -10.46 2.67
CA LEU A 117 9.78 -9.40 1.87
C LEU A 117 8.82 -8.56 2.72
N ALA A 118 8.01 -9.20 3.56
CA ALA A 118 7.15 -8.51 4.53
C ALA A 118 7.98 -7.58 5.43
N ARG A 119 9.12 -8.07 5.94
CA ARG A 119 10.04 -7.27 6.76
C ARG A 119 10.51 -6.02 6.02
N ARG A 120 11.03 -6.19 4.80
CA ARG A 120 11.55 -5.08 4.00
C ARG A 120 10.46 -4.05 3.71
N SER A 121 9.25 -4.50 3.42
CA SER A 121 8.10 -3.60 3.22
C SER A 121 7.77 -2.79 4.47
N ILE A 122 7.79 -3.42 5.66
CA ILE A 122 7.55 -2.73 6.94
C ILE A 122 8.68 -1.71 7.22
N GLU A 123 9.94 -2.11 7.02
CA GLU A 123 11.10 -1.19 7.16
C GLU A 123 10.95 0.01 6.21
N GLN A 124 10.52 -0.21 4.97
CA GLN A 124 10.24 0.88 4.02
C GLN A 124 9.11 1.82 4.48
N ILE A 125 8.07 1.30 5.16
CA ILE A 125 6.99 2.13 5.72
C ILE A 125 7.55 3.02 6.83
N GLU A 126 8.31 2.42 7.74
CA GLU A 126 8.89 3.12 8.89
C GLU A 126 9.90 4.19 8.44
N ASP A 127 10.77 3.87 7.48
CA ASP A 127 11.77 4.79 6.93
C ASP A 127 11.14 6.04 6.28
N GLU A 128 9.92 5.94 5.76
CA GLU A 128 9.19 7.08 5.18
C GLU A 128 8.28 7.81 6.18
N GLY A 129 8.28 7.43 7.46
CA GLY A 129 7.31 7.96 8.43
C GLY A 129 5.86 7.57 8.08
N GLY A 130 5.67 6.43 7.42
CA GLY A 130 4.37 5.98 6.96
C GLY A 130 3.40 5.66 8.09
N ASN A 131 3.89 5.31 9.29
CA ASN A 131 3.04 5.09 10.46
C ASN A 131 2.39 6.40 10.92
N GLU A 132 3.18 7.47 10.99
CA GLU A 132 2.76 8.82 11.32
C GLU A 132 1.75 9.33 10.30
N GLU A 133 1.98 9.04 9.02
CA GLU A 133 1.07 9.46 7.97
C GLU A 133 -0.26 8.70 7.99
N ILE A 134 -0.23 7.38 8.18
CA ILE A 134 -1.46 6.60 8.35
C ILE A 134 -2.27 7.15 9.53
N ASP A 135 -1.59 7.48 10.64
CA ASP A 135 -2.23 8.07 11.82
C ASP A 135 -2.77 9.48 11.57
N SER A 136 -2.07 10.31 10.80
CA SER A 136 -2.52 11.66 10.44
C SER A 136 -3.81 11.59 9.61
N GLN A 137 -3.89 10.68 8.64
CA GLN A 137 -5.08 10.47 7.81
C GLN A 137 -6.26 9.91 8.62
N LEU A 138 -5.99 8.99 9.56
CA LEU A 138 -6.99 8.45 10.47
C LEU A 138 -7.63 9.53 11.37
N ILE A 139 -6.80 10.46 11.87
CA ILE A 139 -7.25 11.57 12.73
C ILE A 139 -8.02 12.61 11.92
N ASN A 140 -7.50 13.00 10.76
CA ASN A 140 -8.08 14.05 9.91
C ASN A 140 -9.50 13.69 9.45
N LYS A 141 -9.76 12.40 9.17
CA LYS A 141 -11.06 11.92 8.66
C LYS A 141 -12.02 11.41 9.72
N GLY A 142 -11.61 11.38 10.99
CA GLY A 142 -12.41 10.91 12.12
C GLY A 142 -13.72 11.68 12.41
N LYS A 143 -13.99 12.82 11.75
CA LYS A 143 -15.22 13.61 11.90
C LYS A 143 -16.31 13.34 10.85
N GLU A 144 -15.95 12.88 9.65
CA GLU A 144 -16.89 12.67 8.54
C GLU A 144 -17.30 11.17 8.42
N ILE A 145 -16.43 10.28 8.91
CA ILE A 145 -16.57 8.81 8.88
C ILE A 145 -17.33 8.27 10.11
N LEU A 146 -18.47 8.86 10.48
CA LEU A 146 -19.35 8.22 11.49
C LEU A 146 -20.09 7.00 10.94
N PHE A 147 -20.20 6.86 9.61
CA PHE A 147 -20.93 5.75 8.96
C PHE A 147 -20.02 4.64 8.39
N ALA A 148 -18.78 4.93 7.99
CA ALA A 148 -17.79 3.92 7.54
C ALA A 148 -16.84 3.44 8.66
N ARG A 149 -17.18 3.76 9.92
CA ARG A 149 -16.36 3.58 11.13
C ARG A 149 -15.91 2.12 11.38
N GLY A 150 -16.63 1.15 10.83
CA GLY A 150 -16.38 -0.28 11.01
C GLY A 150 -15.28 -0.85 10.11
N SER A 151 -15.13 -0.36 8.88
CA SER A 151 -14.17 -0.90 7.91
C SER A 151 -12.81 -0.22 8.04
N PHE A 152 -12.76 1.11 8.06
CA PHE A 152 -11.50 1.87 8.06
C PHE A 152 -10.70 1.72 9.37
N LYS A 153 -11.36 1.88 10.52
CA LYS A 153 -10.71 1.66 11.83
C LYS A 153 -10.27 0.21 11.99
N LYS A 154 -11.07 -0.74 11.51
CA LYS A 154 -10.73 -2.16 11.51
C LYS A 154 -9.53 -2.44 10.61
N MET A 155 -9.49 -1.91 9.38
CA MET A 155 -8.38 -2.08 8.44
C MET A 155 -7.08 -1.45 8.95
N ALA A 156 -7.14 -0.24 9.52
CA ALA A 156 -5.98 0.38 10.16
C ALA A 156 -5.50 -0.41 11.39
N ASN A 157 -6.43 -0.89 12.22
CA ASN A 157 -6.10 -1.75 13.35
C ASN A 157 -5.60 -3.13 12.90
N ASP A 158 -6.07 -3.66 11.78
CA ASP A 158 -5.62 -4.91 11.18
C ASP A 158 -4.21 -4.73 10.61
N ALA A 159 -3.93 -3.64 9.91
CA ALA A 159 -2.60 -3.29 9.43
C ALA A 159 -1.63 -3.09 10.61
N LYS A 160 -2.00 -2.30 11.61
CA LYS A 160 -1.22 -2.12 12.85
C LYS A 160 -1.03 -3.46 13.59
N GLY A 161 -2.08 -4.26 13.68
CA GLY A 161 -2.07 -5.58 14.31
C GLY A 161 -1.17 -6.56 13.57
N GLN A 162 -1.14 -6.51 12.24
CA GLN A 162 -0.22 -7.32 11.43
C GLN A 162 1.24 -6.89 11.61
N ILE A 163 1.51 -5.58 11.60
CA ILE A 163 2.83 -5.02 11.89
C ILE A 163 3.28 -5.48 13.28
N LEU A 164 2.43 -5.33 14.30
CA LEU A 164 2.73 -5.70 15.68
C LEU A 164 2.90 -7.22 15.87
N ASN A 165 1.99 -8.02 15.33
CA ASN A 165 2.06 -9.49 15.41
C ASN A 165 3.32 -10.03 14.73
N PHE A 166 3.77 -9.41 13.64
CA PHE A 166 5.02 -9.76 12.98
C PHE A 166 6.24 -9.53 13.88
N TYR A 167 6.28 -8.41 14.62
CA TYR A 167 7.35 -8.14 15.58
C TYR A 167 7.31 -9.10 16.78
N ILE A 168 6.12 -9.49 17.25
CA ILE A 168 5.95 -10.48 18.31
C ILE A 168 6.44 -11.88 17.87
N ASP A 169 6.10 -12.31 16.66
CA ASP A 169 6.50 -13.62 16.10
C ASP A 169 8.02 -13.74 15.95
N LYS A 170 8.73 -12.63 15.67
CA LYS A 170 10.20 -12.58 15.62
C LYS A 170 10.89 -12.49 16.98
N GLY A 171 10.25 -11.86 17.98
CA GLY A 171 10.76 -11.79 19.35
C GLY A 171 10.60 -13.09 20.14
N CYS A 172 9.66 -13.95 19.75
CA CYS A 172 9.32 -15.17 20.47
C CYS A 172 9.82 -16.44 19.75
N LYS A 173 10.93 -17.01 20.23
CA LYS A 173 11.15 -18.46 20.12
C LYS A 173 10.18 -19.22 21.06
N ARG A 174 8.86 -19.21 20.73
CA ARG A 174 7.73 -20.09 21.17
C ARG A 174 7.37 -20.22 22.68
N PRO A 175 6.18 -20.79 23.06
CA PRO A 175 5.00 -21.20 22.26
C PRO A 175 3.62 -20.66 22.74
N TRP A 176 2.69 -20.64 21.79
CA TRP A 176 1.26 -21.02 21.82
C TRP A 176 0.47 -20.97 23.16
N TRP A 177 -0.47 -20.00 23.19
CA TRP A 177 -1.75 -19.91 23.93
C TRP A 177 -1.74 -19.91 25.47
N TYR A 178 -2.50 -18.96 26.04
CA TYR A 178 -3.84 -19.25 26.58
C TYR A 178 -4.81 -18.15 26.16
#